data_AF-A0A955QED0-F1
#
_entry.id   AF-A0A955QED0-F1
#
_cell.length_a   1.000
_cell.length_b   1.000
_cell.length_c   1.000
_cell.angle_alpha   90.00
_cell.angle_beta   90.00
_cell.angle_gamma   90.00
#
_symmetry.space_group_name_H-M   'P 1'
#
loop_
_entity.id
_entity.type
_entity.pdbx_description
1 polymer ?
#
loop_
_entity_poly.entity_id
_entity_poly.type
_entity_poly.pdbx_seq_one_letter_code
_entity_poly.pdbx_strand_id
1 'polypeptide(L)'
;HMSEAKYATYHWFQEVADNLSHFKASQSRDLILKKADALAHAYVGTRKSRFRILLRQYIGSLTVQVILHTGLLGTAGWLLSKGELTLGQLVAAEVIIATLLLNLDSVMKRTYVIFYFLTALTEIHHIFSLPKDDRAHAQLVKIPEQPSQQGLRVSVSHIRGLPQPWPRNLELTMDVEAGEKWGVICMTETQR
;
A
#
# COMPACT_ATOMS: atom_id res chain seq x y z
N HIS A 1 8.43 3.87 4.99
CA HIS A 1 7.96 2.83 4.06
C HIS A 1 7.49 1.57 4.80
N MET A 2 6.34 1.60 5.50
CA MET A 2 5.74 0.36 6.05
C MET A 2 5.07 -0.47 4.96
N SER A 3 4.48 0.21 3.97
CA SER A 3 3.78 -0.47 2.88
C SER A 3 4.68 -1.51 2.23
N GLU A 4 5.88 -1.13 1.82
CA GLU A 4 6.85 -2.03 1.19
C GLU A 4 7.20 -3.24 2.06
N ALA A 5 7.54 -3.03 3.34
CA ALA A 5 7.86 -4.13 4.24
C ALA A 5 6.67 -5.07 4.50
N LYS A 6 5.45 -4.51 4.56
CA LYS A 6 4.22 -5.29 4.70
C LYS A 6 3.97 -6.12 3.43
N TYR A 7 4.03 -5.50 2.25
CA TYR A 7 3.82 -6.17 0.96
C TYR A 7 4.91 -7.19 0.66
N ALA A 8 6.17 -6.95 1.03
CA ALA A 8 7.26 -7.91 0.91
C ALA A 8 7.03 -9.15 1.78
N THR A 9 6.54 -8.97 3.01
CA THR A 9 6.18 -10.11 3.89
C THR A 9 4.99 -10.89 3.33
N TYR A 10 3.94 -10.22 2.83
CA TYR A 10 2.81 -10.91 2.19
C TYR A 10 3.23 -11.66 0.93
N HIS A 11 4.03 -11.03 0.07
CA HIS A 11 4.56 -11.63 -1.14
C HIS A 11 5.36 -12.89 -0.82
N TRP A 12 6.26 -12.83 0.16
CA TRP A 12 7.04 -14.00 0.59
C TRP A 12 6.17 -15.14 1.12
N PHE A 13 5.15 -14.84 1.92
CA PHE A 13 4.21 -15.87 2.39
C PHE A 13 3.42 -16.50 1.25
N GLN A 14 3.01 -15.70 0.27
CA GLN A 14 2.30 -16.19 -0.90
C GLN A 14 3.19 -17.07 -1.77
N GLU A 15 4.44 -16.67 -1.99
CA GLU A 15 5.43 -17.46 -2.73
C GLU A 15 5.75 -18.80 -2.06
N VAL A 16 5.78 -18.83 -0.72
CA VAL A 16 5.93 -20.07 0.06
C VAL A 16 4.67 -20.95 -0.03
N ALA A 17 3.48 -20.35 -0.02
CA ALA A 17 2.21 -21.08 -0.14
C ALA A 17 2.05 -21.69 -1.54
N ASP A 18 2.38 -20.94 -2.59
CA ASP A 18 2.27 -21.38 -3.99
C ASP A 18 3.27 -22.49 -4.34
N ASN A 19 4.45 -22.51 -3.68
CA ASN A 19 5.52 -23.49 -3.96
C ASN A 19 5.71 -24.55 -2.86
N LEU A 20 4.68 -24.79 -2.03
CA LEU A 20 4.76 -25.64 -0.84
C LEU A 20 5.22 -27.09 -1.14
N SER A 21 4.85 -27.62 -2.32
CA SER A 21 5.23 -28.96 -2.79
C SER A 21 6.73 -29.07 -3.09
N HIS A 22 7.29 -28.07 -3.78
CA HIS A 22 8.73 -27.99 -4.09
C HIS A 22 9.57 -27.87 -2.81
N PHE A 23 9.12 -27.05 -1.85
CA PHE A 23 9.83 -26.86 -0.59
C PHE A 23 9.80 -28.07 0.35
N LYS A 24 8.74 -28.90 0.29
CA LYS A 24 8.68 -30.17 1.03
C LYS A 24 9.66 -31.20 0.46
N ALA A 25 9.89 -31.18 -0.85
CA ALA A 25 10.80 -32.11 -1.52
C ALA A 25 12.29 -31.73 -1.33
N SER A 26 12.62 -30.45 -1.22
CA SER A 26 14.00 -29.95 -1.25
C SER A 26 14.72 -29.84 0.11
N GLN A 27 14.15 -30.35 1.21
CA GLN A 27 14.67 -30.17 2.59
C GLN A 27 15.03 -28.72 2.97
N SER A 28 14.48 -27.71 2.28
CA SER A 28 14.90 -26.30 2.44
C SER A 28 14.27 -25.58 3.63
N ARG A 29 13.83 -26.32 4.67
CA ARG A 29 13.13 -25.78 5.84
C ARG A 29 13.94 -24.71 6.57
N ASP A 30 15.25 -24.93 6.75
CA ASP A 30 16.14 -23.96 7.41
C ASP A 30 16.28 -22.65 6.63
N LEU A 31 16.25 -22.71 5.30
CA LEU A 31 16.33 -21.53 4.45
C LEU A 31 15.04 -20.70 4.55
N ILE A 32 13.89 -21.38 4.60
CA ILE A 32 12.57 -20.74 4.78
C ILE A 32 12.48 -20.11 6.17
N LEU A 33 12.90 -20.81 7.22
CA LEU A 33 12.93 -20.31 8.59
C LEU A 33 13.84 -19.09 8.72
N LYS A 34 15.05 -19.12 8.16
CA LYS A 34 15.97 -17.96 8.17
C LYS A 34 15.38 -16.74 7.46
N LYS A 35 14.75 -16.92 6.29
CA LYS A 35 14.08 -15.81 5.57
C LYS A 35 12.86 -15.30 6.34
N ALA A 36 12.05 -16.19 6.90
CA ALA A 36 10.88 -15.82 7.71
C ALA A 36 11.29 -15.02 8.96
N ASP A 37 12.36 -15.45 9.63
CA ASP A 37 12.89 -14.77 10.81
C ASP A 37 13.47 -13.40 10.44
N ALA A 38 14.22 -13.28 9.33
CA ALA A 38 14.71 -12.00 8.83
C ALA A 38 13.57 -11.01 8.52
N LEU A 39 12.49 -11.48 7.90
CA LEU A 39 11.30 -10.66 7.60
C LEU A 39 10.54 -10.26 8.87
N ALA A 40 10.40 -11.18 9.83
CA ALA A 40 9.80 -10.90 11.13
C ALA A 40 10.61 -9.84 11.89
N HIS A 41 11.93 -9.97 11.91
CA HIS A 41 12.83 -9.04 12.56
C HIS A 41 12.80 -7.65 11.90
N ALA A 42 12.76 -7.60 10.55
CA ALA A 42 12.57 -6.36 9.81
C ALA A 42 11.21 -5.71 10.14
N TYR A 43 10.12 -6.48 10.19
CA TYR A 43 8.79 -5.97 10.53
C TYR A 43 8.73 -5.38 11.95
N VAL A 44 9.25 -6.11 12.95
CA VAL A 44 9.30 -5.66 14.35
C VAL A 44 10.17 -4.41 14.50
N GLY A 45 11.33 -4.36 13.84
CA GLY A 45 12.18 -3.16 13.82
C GLY A 45 11.46 -1.94 13.25
N THR A 46 10.74 -2.11 12.14
CA THR A 46 9.94 -1.05 11.50
C THR A 46 8.77 -0.59 12.38
N ARG A 47 8.20 -1.50 13.20
CA ARG A 47 7.15 -1.19 14.18
C ARG A 47 7.70 -0.42 15.38
N LYS A 48 8.87 -0.79 15.89
CA LYS A 48 9.54 -0.13 17.01
C LYS A 48 9.92 1.32 16.69
N SER A 49 10.43 1.57 15.47
CA SER A 49 10.74 2.93 15.00
C SER A 49 9.51 3.84 14.99
N ARG A 50 8.35 3.31 14.58
CA ARG A 50 7.09 4.08 14.60
C ARG A 50 6.47 4.23 15.96
N PHE A 51 6.55 3.20 16.80
CA PHE A 51 6.13 3.32 18.19
C PHE A 51 6.90 4.45 18.89
N ARG A 52 8.19 4.62 18.61
CA ARG A 52 8.99 5.74 19.13
C ARG A 52 8.49 7.10 18.65
N ILE A 53 8.05 7.23 17.40
CA ILE A 53 7.47 8.48 16.87
C ILE A 53 6.12 8.77 17.55
N LEU A 54 5.26 7.75 17.67
CA LEU A 54 3.97 7.85 18.36
C LEU A 54 4.14 8.23 19.83
N LEU A 55 5.12 7.62 20.51
CA LEU A 55 5.43 7.91 21.91
C LEU A 55 5.92 9.35 22.08
N ARG A 56 6.79 9.84 21.19
CA ARG A 56 7.25 11.23 21.20
C ARG A 56 6.11 12.22 20.96
N GLN A 57 5.20 11.90 20.03
CA GLN A 57 4.02 12.71 19.76
C GLN A 57 3.05 12.74 20.94
N TYR A 58 2.88 11.60 21.63
CA TYR A 58 2.04 11.49 22.82
C TYR A 58 2.61 12.31 23.99
N ILE A 59 3.91 12.18 24.28
CA ILE A 59 4.58 12.97 25.32
C ILE A 59 4.54 14.47 24.98
N GLY A 60 4.74 14.84 23.71
CA GLY A 60 4.62 16.22 23.25
C GLY A 60 3.21 16.79 23.46
N SER A 61 2.16 16.04 23.10
CA SER A 61 0.77 16.44 23.32
C SER A 61 0.46 16.63 24.81
N LEU A 62 0.90 15.72 25.68
CA LEU A 62 0.75 15.85 27.13
C LEU A 62 1.47 17.09 27.68
N THR A 63 2.68 17.37 27.20
CA THR A 63 3.46 18.53 27.65
C THR A 63 2.74 19.84 27.34
N VAL A 64 2.23 19.99 26.12
CA VAL A 64 1.44 21.16 25.71
C VAL A 64 0.17 21.28 26.54
N GLN A 65 -0.53 20.16 26.80
CA GLN A 65 -1.74 20.15 27.61
C GLN A 65 -1.49 20.64 29.04
N VAL A 66 -0.40 20.18 29.68
CA VAL A 66 0.00 20.62 31.02
C VAL A 66 0.33 22.11 31.03
N ILE A 67 1.12 22.60 30.08
CA ILE A 67 1.47 24.03 29.98
C ILE A 67 0.20 24.89 29.83
N LEU A 68 -0.73 24.48 28.97
CA LEU A 68 -1.99 25.19 28.77
C LEU A 68 -2.85 25.23 30.03
N HIS A 69 -3.02 24.10 30.74
CA HIS A 69 -3.81 24.04 31.97
C HIS A 69 -3.16 24.86 33.09
N THR A 70 -1.84 24.74 33.28
CA THR A 70 -1.12 25.52 34.29
C THR A 70 -1.17 27.01 33.98
N GLY A 71 -1.03 27.40 32.71
CA GLY A 71 -1.18 28.79 32.28
C GLY A 71 -2.57 29.32 32.54
N LEU A 72 -3.60 28.55 32.20
CA LEU A 72 -5.00 28.89 32.45
C LEU A 72 -5.27 29.12 33.95
N LEU A 73 -4.96 28.13 34.78
CA LEU A 73 -5.11 28.22 36.23
C LEU A 73 -4.33 29.40 36.83
N GLY A 74 -3.12 29.64 36.33
CA GLY A 74 -2.30 30.80 36.73
C GLY A 74 -2.99 32.13 36.41
N THR A 75 -3.52 32.29 35.19
CA THR A 75 -4.27 33.49 34.80
C THR A 75 -5.57 33.66 35.59
N ALA A 76 -6.31 32.57 35.83
CA ALA A 76 -7.53 32.59 36.62
C ALA A 76 -7.24 33.01 38.08
N GLY A 77 -6.21 32.43 38.71
CA GLY A 77 -5.78 32.80 40.06
C GLY A 77 -5.30 34.25 40.16
N TRP A 78 -4.62 34.75 39.13
CA TRP A 78 -4.19 36.15 39.07
C TRP A 78 -5.38 37.12 39.00
N LEU A 79 -6.39 36.83 38.16
CA LEU A 79 -7.62 37.63 38.08
C LEU A 79 -8.43 37.60 39.38
N LEU A 80 -8.50 36.45 40.06
CA LEU A 80 -9.10 36.34 41.39
C LEU A 80 -8.40 37.23 42.42
N SER A 81 -7.07 37.24 42.40
CA SER A 81 -6.28 38.07 43.32
C SER A 81 -6.50 39.58 43.10
N LYS A 82 -6.92 39.99 41.91
CA LYS A 82 -7.26 41.39 41.59
C LYS A 82 -8.68 41.77 41.99
N GLY A 83 -9.52 40.81 42.38
CA GLY A 83 -10.93 41.06 42.72
C GLY A 83 -11.84 41.28 41.51
N GLU A 84 -11.34 41.05 40.30
CA GLU A 84 -12.09 41.20 39.04
C GLU A 84 -13.17 40.11 38.87
N LEU A 85 -12.98 38.96 39.52
CA LEU A 85 -13.88 37.80 39.47
C LEU A 85 -14.14 37.26 40.88
N THR A 86 -15.37 36.85 41.14
CA THR A 86 -15.71 36.08 42.35
C THR A 86 -15.28 34.61 42.20
N LEU A 87 -15.09 33.91 43.32
CA LEU A 87 -14.69 32.49 43.30
C LEU A 87 -15.65 31.61 42.47
N GLY A 88 -16.96 31.86 42.56
CA GLY A 88 -17.97 31.11 41.80
C GLY A 88 -17.90 31.35 40.30
N GLN A 89 -17.68 32.60 39.87
CA GLN A 89 -17.51 32.94 38.44
C GLN A 89 -16.23 32.34 37.87
N LEU A 90 -15.15 32.34 38.67
CA LEU A 90 -13.89 31.72 38.27
C LEU A 90 -14.05 30.23 38.03
N VAL A 91 -14.66 29.49 38.96
CA VAL A 91 -14.87 28.05 38.81
C VAL A 91 -15.78 27.75 37.60
N ALA A 92 -16.82 28.57 37.38
CA ALA A 92 -17.70 28.42 36.22
C ALA A 92 -16.95 28.64 34.89
N ALA A 93 -16.14 29.70 34.79
CA ALA A 93 -15.34 29.98 33.61
C ALA A 93 -14.29 28.89 33.35
N GLU A 94 -13.65 28.38 34.41
CA GLU A 94 -12.65 27.33 34.33
C GLU A 94 -13.20 26.05 33.68
N VAL A 95 -14.40 25.59 34.10
CA VAL A 95 -15.02 24.39 33.51
C VAL A 95 -15.32 24.57 32.02
N ILE A 96 -15.81 25.75 31.62
CA ILE A 96 -16.11 26.05 30.22
C ILE A 96 -14.82 26.06 29.38
N ILE A 97 -13.78 26.75 29.84
CA ILE A 97 -12.53 26.87 29.10
C ILE A 97 -11.77 25.54 29.05
N ALA A 98 -11.73 24.78 30.15
CA ALA A 98 -11.13 23.45 30.17
C ALA A 98 -11.83 22.51 29.17
N THR A 99 -13.17 22.56 29.09
CA THR A 99 -13.93 21.79 28.11
C THR A 99 -13.63 22.21 26.68
N LEU A 100 -13.51 23.52 26.42
CA LEU A 100 -13.12 24.05 25.12
C LEU A 100 -11.72 23.56 24.70
N LEU A 101 -10.78 23.53 25.65
CA LEU A 101 -9.40 23.10 25.41
C LEU A 101 -9.32 21.60 25.07
N LEU A 102 -10.11 20.76 25.74
CA LEU A 102 -10.24 19.33 25.43
C LEU A 102 -10.84 19.09 24.03
N ASN A 103 -11.83 19.90 23.65
CA ASN A 103 -12.42 19.84 22.31
C ASN A 103 -11.40 20.26 21.24
N LEU A 104 -10.61 21.31 21.50
CA LEU A 104 -9.57 21.76 20.59
C LEU A 104 -8.47 20.70 20.40
N ASP A 105 -8.03 20.05 21.47
CA ASP A 105 -7.07 18.94 21.39
C ASP A 105 -7.61 17.76 20.56
N SER A 106 -8.90 17.44 20.73
CA SER A 106 -9.58 16.41 19.93
C SER A 106 -9.62 16.76 18.45
N VAL A 107 -9.82 18.03 18.09
CA VAL A 107 -9.77 18.51 16.70
C VAL A 107 -8.36 18.38 16.14
N MET A 108 -7.35 18.83 16.88
CA MET A 108 -5.95 18.73 16.45
C MET A 108 -5.53 17.28 16.17
N LYS A 109 -5.93 16.33 17.04
CA LYS A 109 -5.69 14.90 16.82
C LYS A 109 -6.41 14.37 15.57
N ARG A 110 -7.60 14.88 15.27
CA ARG A 110 -8.37 14.50 14.07
C ARG A 110 -7.81 15.10 12.77
N THR A 111 -7.17 16.26 12.81
CA THR A 111 -6.54 16.88 11.64
C THR A 111 -5.50 15.95 10.99
N TYR A 112 -4.82 15.11 11.78
CA TYR A 112 -3.91 14.09 11.25
C TYR A 112 -4.57 13.09 10.29
N VAL A 113 -5.85 12.77 10.52
CA VAL A 113 -6.63 11.89 9.64
C VAL A 113 -6.86 12.53 8.28
N ILE A 114 -7.06 13.85 8.24
CA ILE A 114 -7.22 14.60 6.97
C ILE A 114 -5.94 14.51 6.14
N PHE A 115 -4.77 14.67 6.76
CA PHE A 115 -3.50 14.53 6.05
C PHE A 115 -3.28 13.11 5.51
N TYR A 116 -3.66 12.09 6.29
CA TYR A 116 -3.61 10.71 5.80
C TYR A 116 -4.56 10.45 4.64
N PHE A 117 -5.77 11.01 4.71
CA PHE A 117 -6.73 10.92 3.62
C PHE A 117 -6.19 11.57 2.33
N LEU A 118 -5.60 12.77 2.43
CA LEU A 118 -4.97 13.42 1.28
C LEU A 118 -3.83 12.59 0.70
N THR A 119 -2.98 11.99 1.56
CA THR A 119 -1.89 11.11 1.11
C THR A 119 -2.42 9.86 0.40
N ALA A 120 -3.47 9.23 0.95
CA ALA A 120 -4.11 8.08 0.32
C ALA A 120 -4.73 8.43 -1.03
N LEU A 121 -5.33 9.63 -1.15
CA LEU A 121 -5.86 10.14 -2.41
C LEU A 121 -4.73 10.33 -3.45
N THR A 122 -3.58 10.85 -3.04
CA THR A 122 -2.39 10.98 -3.91
C THR A 122 -1.88 9.62 -4.40
N GLU A 123 -1.82 8.61 -3.53
CA GLU A 123 -1.41 7.24 -3.91
C GLU A 123 -2.40 6.60 -4.90
N ILE A 124 -3.70 6.77 -4.69
CA ILE A 124 -4.73 6.28 -5.62
C ILE A 124 -4.58 6.97 -6.98
N HIS A 125 -4.39 8.29 -6.99
CA HIS A 125 -4.13 9.04 -8.20
C HIS A 125 -2.87 8.54 -8.92
N HIS A 126 -1.81 8.21 -8.17
CA HIS A 126 -0.58 7.65 -8.72
C HIS A 126 -0.83 6.31 -9.44
N ILE A 127 -1.60 5.40 -8.85
CA ILE A 127 -1.98 4.13 -9.50
C ILE A 127 -2.74 4.39 -10.80
N PHE A 128 -3.68 5.33 -10.80
CA PHE A 128 -4.41 5.69 -12.02
C PHE A 128 -3.55 6.39 -13.08
N SER A 129 -2.43 7.00 -12.67
CA SER A 129 -1.47 7.65 -13.56
C SER A 129 -0.45 6.68 -14.19
N LEU A 130 -0.41 5.42 -13.74
CA LEU A 130 0.48 4.42 -14.32
C LEU A 130 0.17 4.24 -15.81
N PRO A 131 1.22 4.05 -16.65
CA PRO A 131 1.02 3.78 -18.07
C PRO A 131 0.10 2.58 -18.22
N LYS A 132 -1.07 2.81 -18.80
CA LYS A 132 -2.01 1.75 -19.11
C LYS A 132 -1.44 0.97 -20.29
N ASP A 133 -1.52 -0.36 -20.20
CA ASP A 133 -1.18 -1.22 -21.34
C ASP A 133 -2.11 -0.83 -22.50
N ASP A 134 -1.54 -0.39 -23.63
CA ASP A 134 -2.24 0.06 -24.84
C ASP A 134 -2.89 -1.14 -25.57
N ARG A 135 -3.74 -1.90 -24.88
CA ARG A 135 -4.57 -2.95 -25.47
C ARG A 135 -5.78 -2.40 -26.22
N ALA A 136 -5.85 -1.08 -26.43
CA ALA A 136 -6.86 -0.45 -27.29
C ALA A 136 -6.70 -0.86 -28.78
N HIS A 137 -5.56 -1.42 -29.17
CA HIS A 137 -5.32 -1.95 -30.52
C HIS A 137 -5.48 -3.48 -30.64
N ALA A 138 -5.90 -4.18 -29.58
CA ALA A 138 -6.38 -5.55 -29.74
C ALA A 138 -7.73 -5.49 -30.46
N GLN A 139 -7.68 -5.41 -31.78
CA GLN A 139 -8.84 -5.55 -32.65
C GLN A 139 -9.48 -6.89 -32.27
N LEU A 140 -10.61 -6.84 -31.58
CA LEU A 140 -11.43 -8.00 -31.28
C LEU A 140 -11.90 -8.55 -32.63
N VAL A 141 -11.12 -9.45 -33.21
CA VAL A 141 -11.49 -10.19 -34.40
C VAL A 141 -12.69 -11.05 -33.98
N LYS A 142 -13.88 -10.65 -34.44
CA LYS A 142 -15.08 -11.47 -34.29
C LYS A 142 -14.86 -12.75 -35.08
N ILE A 143 -14.66 -13.86 -34.38
CA ILE A 143 -14.69 -15.19 -35.00
C ILE A 143 -16.13 -15.39 -35.52
N PRO A 144 -16.34 -15.74 -36.79
CA PRO A 144 -17.69 -16.00 -37.30
C PRO A 144 -18.35 -17.11 -36.49
N GLU A 145 -19.54 -16.85 -35.92
CA GLU A 145 -20.29 -17.84 -35.12
C GLU A 145 -20.88 -18.98 -35.95
N GLN A 146 -20.82 -18.88 -37.29
CA GLN A 146 -21.21 -19.96 -38.18
C GLN A 146 -19.97 -20.77 -38.60
N PRO A 147 -20.00 -22.11 -38.52
CA PRO A 147 -18.91 -22.94 -39.00
C PRO A 147 -18.83 -22.85 -40.53
N SER A 148 -18.09 -21.88 -41.05
CA SER A 148 -17.70 -21.89 -42.45
C SER A 148 -16.83 -23.12 -42.69
N GLN A 149 -17.15 -23.93 -43.69
CA GLN A 149 -16.32 -25.06 -44.14
C GLN A 149 -14.92 -24.64 -44.65
N GLN A 150 -14.61 -23.34 -44.62
CA GLN A 150 -13.29 -22.80 -44.88
C GLN A 150 -12.57 -22.61 -43.56
N GLY A 151 -11.43 -23.28 -43.39
CA GLY A 151 -10.60 -23.17 -42.19
C GLY A 151 -10.03 -21.76 -42.00
N LEU A 152 -9.59 -21.48 -40.78
CA LEU A 152 -9.04 -20.18 -40.41
C LEU A 152 -7.57 -20.10 -40.87
N ARG A 153 -7.23 -19.13 -41.72
CA ARG A 153 -5.83 -18.77 -41.99
C ARG A 153 -5.37 -17.74 -40.97
N VAL A 154 -4.27 -18.01 -40.28
CA VAL A 154 -3.69 -17.11 -39.28
C VAL A 154 -2.28 -16.74 -39.74
N SER A 155 -2.09 -15.47 -40.09
CA SER A 155 -0.78 -14.92 -40.38
C SER A 155 -0.33 -14.04 -39.23
N VAL A 156 0.77 -14.43 -38.59
CA VAL A 156 1.48 -13.71 -37.54
C VAL A 156 2.73 -13.14 -38.18
N SER A 157 2.88 -11.83 -38.21
CA SER A 157 4.09 -11.19 -38.77
C SER A 157 4.64 -10.15 -37.80
N HIS A 158 5.97 -10.10 -37.68
CA HIS A 158 6.70 -9.05 -36.96
C HIS A 158 6.36 -8.89 -35.45
N ILE A 159 6.26 -9.99 -34.69
CA ILE A 159 6.19 -9.89 -33.22
C ILE A 159 7.54 -9.37 -32.69
N ARG A 160 7.53 -8.21 -32.02
CA ARG A 160 8.69 -7.64 -31.29
C ARG A 160 8.25 -7.18 -29.89
N GLY A 161 9.18 -7.14 -28.95
CA GLY A 161 8.95 -6.52 -27.62
C GLY A 161 8.39 -7.43 -26.53
N LEU A 162 8.61 -8.75 -26.61
CA LEU A 162 8.20 -9.67 -25.56
C LEU A 162 8.96 -9.42 -24.24
N PRO A 163 8.29 -9.47 -23.07
CA PRO A 163 8.93 -9.34 -21.77
C PRO A 163 9.90 -10.52 -21.51
N GLN A 164 10.86 -10.33 -20.59
CA GLN A 164 11.77 -11.41 -20.19
C GLN A 164 10.96 -12.66 -19.79
N PRO A 165 11.36 -13.88 -20.22
CA PRO A 165 12.71 -14.28 -20.64
C PRO A 165 12.97 -14.29 -22.18
N TRP A 166 12.12 -13.68 -23.00
CA TRP A 166 12.30 -13.73 -24.46
C TRP A 166 13.48 -12.87 -24.95
N PRO A 167 14.27 -13.33 -25.95
CA PRO A 167 15.34 -12.53 -26.51
C PRO A 167 14.77 -11.30 -27.22
N ARG A 168 15.32 -10.11 -26.91
CA ARG A 168 14.83 -8.80 -27.39
C ARG A 168 14.81 -8.65 -28.93
N ASN A 169 15.53 -9.52 -29.63
CA ASN A 169 15.70 -9.57 -31.08
C ASN A 169 14.93 -10.72 -31.74
N LEU A 170 13.97 -11.36 -31.04
CA LEU A 170 13.15 -12.37 -31.69
C LEU A 170 12.19 -11.70 -32.67
N GLU A 171 12.24 -12.13 -33.92
CA GLU A 171 11.28 -11.79 -34.96
C GLU A 171 10.59 -13.09 -35.39
N LEU A 172 9.31 -13.23 -35.03
CA LEU A 172 8.51 -14.40 -35.41
C LEU A 172 7.57 -14.02 -36.55
N THR A 173 7.72 -14.68 -37.69
CA THR A 173 6.77 -14.63 -38.80
C THR A 173 6.29 -16.05 -39.09
N MET A 174 4.99 -16.29 -38.97
CA MET A 174 4.33 -17.58 -39.16
C MET A 174 3.06 -17.37 -39.97
N ASP A 175 2.85 -18.15 -41.01
CA ASP A 175 1.62 -18.17 -41.79
C ASP A 175 1.07 -19.60 -41.72
N VAL A 176 -0.14 -19.73 -41.18
CA VAL A 176 -0.80 -21.02 -40.98
C VAL A 176 -2.03 -21.06 -41.86
N GLU A 177 -2.09 -22.01 -42.77
CA GLU A 177 -3.23 -22.18 -43.68
C GLU A 177 -4.39 -22.94 -43.03
N ALA A 178 -5.56 -22.79 -43.65
CA ALA A 178 -6.81 -23.40 -43.24
C ALA A 178 -6.70 -24.95 -43.19
N GLY A 179 -6.64 -25.51 -41.97
CA GLY A 179 -6.60 -26.97 -41.75
C GLY A 179 -5.21 -27.53 -41.42
N GLU A 180 -4.17 -26.70 -41.34
CA GLU A 180 -2.84 -27.13 -40.93
C GLU A 180 -2.74 -27.38 -39.41
N LYS A 181 -2.11 -28.49 -39.04
CA LYS A 181 -1.80 -28.82 -37.65
C LYS A 181 -0.46 -28.22 -37.28
N TRP A 182 -0.46 -27.21 -36.43
CA TRP A 182 0.75 -26.62 -35.88
C TRP A 182 0.93 -27.03 -34.42
N GLY A 183 2.19 -27.11 -33.99
CA GLY A 183 2.56 -27.37 -32.61
C GLY A 183 3.66 -26.40 -32.20
N VAL A 184 3.42 -25.64 -31.13
CA VAL A 184 4.44 -24.78 -30.55
C VAL A 184 5.26 -25.61 -29.56
N ILE A 185 6.56 -25.75 -29.84
CA ILE A 185 7.50 -26.41 -28.94
C ILE A 185 8.25 -25.32 -28.21
N CYS A 186 7.93 -25.14 -26.93
CA CYS A 186 8.65 -24.23 -26.04
C CYS A 186 9.58 -25.02 -25.12
N MET A 187 10.77 -24.47 -24.88
CA MET A 187 11.77 -25.09 -24.01
C MET A 187 11.40 -24.99 -22.52
N THR A 188 10.52 -24.05 -22.14
CA THR A 188 10.03 -23.86 -20.78
C THR A 188 8.54 -23.50 -20.76
N GLU A 189 7.85 -23.85 -19.68
CA GLU A 189 6.41 -23.59 -19.49
C GLU A 189 6.10 -22.08 -19.44
N THR A 190 7.08 -21.25 -19.09
CA THR A 190 7.00 -19.78 -19.06
C THR A 190 7.12 -19.14 -20.45
N GLN A 191 7.52 -19.90 -21.47
CA GLN A 191 7.62 -19.47 -22.87
C GLN A 191 6.47 -19.97 -23.74
N ARG A 192 5.58 -20.82 -23.23
CA ARG A 192 4.40 -21.33 -23.93
C ARG A 192 3.26 -20.32 -23.91
#